data_AF-A0AAW0PQF7-F1
#
_entry.id   AF-A0AAW0PQF7-F1
#
_cell.length_a   1.000
_cell.length_b   1.000
_cell.length_c   1.000
_cell.angle_alpha   90.00
_cell.angle_beta   90.00
_cell.angle_gamma   90.00
#
_symmetry.space_group_name_H-M   'P 1'
#
loop_
_entity.id
_entity.type
_entity.pdbx_description
1 polymer ?
#
loop_
_entity_poly.entity_id
_entity_poly.type
_entity_poly.pdbx_seq_one_letter_code
_entity_poly.pdbx_strand_id
1 'polypeptide(L)'
;MFVTVLFGDDRMELFNPDCKLIHFISDLKLRCGLDSTDAVDLMDSGGTVVKLEGREHSLERATTLLKHRHKYLLVRVCRGADGQCKYVSLLTKTQRPEFTELLRKLSTNPKHRLGRRGRRQGPVKPRKLP
;
A
#
# COMPACT_ATOMS: atom_id res chain seq x y z
N MET A 1 -14.50 4.07 12.29
CA MET A 1 -14.32 2.65 11.84
C MET A 1 -12.84 2.41 11.64
N PHE A 2 -12.31 1.19 11.78
CA PHE A 2 -10.85 0.94 11.69
C PHE A 2 -10.46 0.00 10.55
N VAL A 3 -9.17 0.01 10.19
CA VAL A 3 -8.51 -1.04 9.42
C VAL A 3 -7.57 -1.82 10.32
N THR A 4 -7.27 -3.06 9.96
CA THR A 4 -6.31 -3.89 10.68
C THR A 4 -5.06 -4.06 9.84
N VAL A 5 -3.89 -3.73 10.40
CA VAL A 5 -2.60 -3.93 9.74
C VAL A 5 -1.84 -5.05 10.44
N LEU A 6 -1.38 -6.03 9.68
CA LEU A 6 -0.54 -7.14 10.10
C LEU A 6 0.92 -6.87 9.76
N PHE A 7 1.83 -7.18 10.68
CA PHE A 7 3.29 -7.03 10.51
C PHE A 7 4.04 -7.87 11.55
N GLY A 8 5.33 -8.12 11.34
CA GLY A 8 6.18 -8.73 12.38
C GLY A 8 5.75 -10.15 12.78
N ASP A 9 5.94 -10.45 14.06
CA ASP A 9 5.56 -11.71 14.71
C ASP A 9 4.04 -11.78 14.97
N ASP A 10 3.24 -11.84 13.88
CA ASP A 10 1.77 -11.89 13.85
C ASP A 10 1.10 -10.76 14.63
N ARG A 11 1.79 -9.62 14.76
CA ARG A 11 1.24 -8.43 15.38
C ARG A 11 0.14 -7.86 14.50
N MET A 12 -0.94 -7.44 15.16
CA MET A 12 -2.10 -6.83 14.52
C MET A 12 -2.43 -5.53 15.23
N GLU A 13 -2.46 -4.44 14.48
CA GLU A 13 -2.75 -3.11 15.02
C GLU A 13 -3.93 -2.49 14.27
N LEU A 14 -4.78 -1.78 15.01
CA LEU A 14 -5.90 -1.03 14.44
C LEU A 14 -5.50 0.41 14.13
N PHE A 15 -5.85 0.86 12.93
CA PHE A 15 -5.61 2.22 12.47
C PHE A 15 -6.90 2.88 12.03
N ASN A 16 -7.02 4.18 12.31
CA ASN A 16 -8.17 4.98 11.89
C ASN A 16 -7.95 5.49 10.46
N PRO A 17 -8.64 4.98 9.42
CA PRO A 17 -8.51 5.49 8.07
C PRO A 17 -9.21 6.85 7.87
N ASP A 18 -9.98 7.32 8.86
CA ASP A 18 -10.69 8.62 8.81
C ASP A 18 -9.76 9.83 9.04
N CYS A 19 -8.46 9.62 9.24
CA CYS A 19 -7.47 10.68 9.29
C CYS A 19 -6.85 10.96 7.91
N LYS A 20 -6.03 12.01 7.82
CA LYS A 20 -5.24 12.31 6.62
C LYS A 20 -4.12 11.29 6.44
N LEU A 21 -3.73 11.02 5.20
CA LEU A 21 -2.66 10.08 4.86
C LEU A 21 -1.34 10.40 5.55
N ILE A 22 -0.96 11.68 5.65
CA ILE A 22 0.22 12.09 6.43
C ILE A 22 0.19 11.55 7.88
N HIS A 23 -0.94 11.68 8.58
CA HIS A 23 -1.08 11.19 9.95
C HIS A 23 -1.17 9.67 10.00
N PHE A 24 -1.87 9.06 9.04
CA PHE A 24 -1.97 7.61 8.94
C PHE A 24 -0.59 6.95 8.75
N ILE A 25 0.20 7.46 7.80
CA ILE A 25 1.53 6.90 7.47
C ILE A 25 2.50 7.13 8.63
N SER A 26 2.45 8.30 9.27
CA SER A 26 3.29 8.60 10.44
C SER A 26 2.98 7.67 11.63
N ASP A 27 1.70 7.48 11.96
CA ASP A 27 1.28 6.59 13.06
C ASP A 27 1.60 5.13 12.74
N LEU A 28 1.40 4.71 11.49
CA LEU A 28 1.75 3.39 10.99
C LEU A 28 3.23 3.09 11.22
N LYS A 29 4.12 3.98 10.79
CA LYS A 29 5.56 3.80 10.95
C LYS A 29 5.94 3.74 12.43
N LEU A 30 5.45 4.70 13.23
CA LEU A 30 5.73 4.78 14.65
C LEU A 30 5.33 3.50 15.40
N ARG A 31 4.08 3.05 15.24
CA ARG A 31 3.54 1.89 15.98
C ARG A 31 4.10 0.56 15.51
N CYS A 32 4.55 0.49 14.25
CA CYS A 32 5.19 -0.71 13.70
C CYS A 32 6.71 -0.72 13.87
N GLY A 33 7.30 0.26 14.57
CA GLY A 33 8.75 0.30 14.83
C GLY A 33 9.58 0.55 13.58
N LEU A 34 9.03 1.30 12.61
CA LEU A 34 9.70 1.66 11.37
C LEU A 34 10.31 3.05 11.46
N ASP A 35 11.36 3.24 10.68
CA ASP A 35 12.02 4.53 10.56
C ASP A 35 11.18 5.49 9.73
N SER A 36 11.33 6.79 10.00
CA SER A 36 10.58 7.82 9.27
C SER A 36 10.89 7.80 7.77
N THR A 37 12.12 7.41 7.42
CA THR A 37 12.63 7.29 6.05
C THR A 37 12.26 5.98 5.35
N ASP A 38 11.70 4.99 6.07
CA ASP A 38 11.34 3.71 5.47
C ASP A 38 10.24 3.89 4.42
N ALA A 39 10.46 3.38 3.21
CA ALA A 39 9.41 3.28 2.20
C ALA A 39 8.53 2.07 2.49
N VAL A 40 7.22 2.28 2.66
CA VAL A 40 6.27 1.22 2.98
C VAL A 40 5.01 1.33 2.16
N ASP A 41 4.40 0.17 1.91
CA ASP A 41 3.10 0.01 1.29
C ASP A 41 2.25 -0.98 2.09
N LEU A 42 0.98 -1.08 1.74
CA LEU A 42 0.06 -2.07 2.30
C LEU A 42 -0.37 -3.07 1.22
N MET A 43 -0.61 -4.32 1.58
CA MET A 43 -1.11 -5.34 0.68
C MET A 43 -2.38 -5.98 1.24
N ASP A 44 -3.42 -6.11 0.44
CA ASP A 44 -4.61 -6.86 0.86
C ASP A 44 -4.41 -8.38 0.76
N SER A 45 -5.38 -9.14 1.27
CA SER A 45 -5.37 -10.61 1.22
C SER A 45 -5.44 -11.18 -0.21
N GLY A 46 -5.76 -10.36 -1.22
CA GLY A 46 -5.77 -10.74 -2.62
C GLY A 46 -4.44 -10.47 -3.34
N GLY A 47 -3.44 -9.91 -2.65
CA GLY A 47 -2.15 -9.53 -3.24
C GLY A 47 -2.18 -8.18 -3.96
N THR A 48 -3.22 -7.37 -3.77
CA THR A 48 -3.26 -6.01 -4.32
C THR A 48 -2.49 -5.08 -3.41
N VAL A 49 -1.53 -4.34 -3.98
CA VAL A 49 -0.72 -3.36 -3.25
C VAL A 49 -1.39 -1.99 -3.28
N VAL A 50 -1.59 -1.42 -2.10
CA VAL A 50 -1.98 -0.03 -1.85
C VAL A 50 -0.72 0.78 -1.61
N LYS A 51 -0.41 1.67 -2.55
CA LYS A 51 0.78 2.51 -2.52
C LYS A 51 0.64 3.67 -1.54
N LEU A 52 1.44 3.65 -0.49
CA LEU A 52 1.62 4.73 0.49
C LEU A 52 2.91 5.51 0.24
N GLU A 53 3.93 4.86 -0.32
CA GLU A 53 5.19 5.52 -0.71
C GLU A 53 4.91 6.72 -1.63
N GLY A 54 5.49 7.88 -1.30
CA GLY A 54 5.28 9.14 -2.02
C GLY A 54 4.01 9.90 -1.63
N ARG A 55 3.28 9.44 -0.60
CA ARG A 55 2.08 10.09 -0.06
C ARG A 55 2.26 10.59 1.37
N GLU A 56 3.49 10.65 1.87
CA GLU A 56 3.85 11.04 3.23
C GLU A 56 3.40 12.48 3.55
N HIS A 57 3.25 13.33 2.54
CA HIS A 57 2.76 14.70 2.69
C HIS A 57 1.32 14.91 2.22
N SER A 58 0.60 13.84 1.87
CA SER A 58 -0.76 13.95 1.34
C SER A 58 -1.76 14.33 2.42
N LEU A 59 -2.59 15.34 2.11
CA LEU A 59 -3.71 15.78 2.94
C LEU A 59 -5.01 15.02 2.64
N GLU A 60 -5.01 14.10 1.66
CA GLU A 60 -6.15 13.24 1.39
C GLU A 60 -6.45 12.33 2.59
N ARG A 61 -7.72 11.92 2.73
CA ARG A 61 -8.12 10.96 3.77
C ARG A 61 -7.59 9.57 3.43
N ALA A 62 -7.15 8.79 4.41
CA ALA A 62 -6.70 7.43 4.16
C ALA A 62 -7.83 6.52 3.62
N THR A 63 -9.09 6.85 3.90
CA THR A 63 -10.26 6.21 3.27
C THR A 63 -10.33 6.33 1.74
N THR A 64 -9.55 7.23 1.09
CA THR A 64 -9.46 7.26 -0.39
C THR A 64 -8.74 6.03 -0.95
N LEU A 65 -7.94 5.35 -0.12
CA LEU A 65 -7.14 4.17 -0.47
C LEU A 65 -7.56 2.92 0.30
N LEU A 66 -7.98 3.09 1.56
CA LEU A 66 -8.23 1.99 2.48
C LEU A 66 -9.73 1.78 2.72
N LYS A 67 -10.13 0.52 2.80
CA LYS A 67 -11.52 0.12 3.08
C LYS A 67 -11.67 -0.19 4.55
N HIS A 68 -12.71 0.35 5.18
CA HIS A 68 -13.05 0.03 6.57
C HIS A 68 -13.22 -1.48 6.78
N ARG A 69 -12.88 -1.95 7.98
CA ARG A 69 -12.93 -3.37 8.41
C ARG A 69 -12.08 -4.31 7.54
N HIS A 70 -11.16 -3.78 6.75
CA HIS A 70 -10.29 -4.59 5.91
C HIS A 70 -8.95 -4.87 6.59
N LYS A 71 -8.34 -6.00 6.22
CA LYS A 71 -7.04 -6.44 6.72
C LYS A 71 -5.99 -6.17 5.66
N TYR A 72 -4.86 -5.61 6.08
CA TYR A 72 -3.73 -5.31 5.24
C TYR A 72 -2.44 -5.85 5.84
N LEU A 73 -1.55 -6.37 5.01
CA LEU A 73 -0.19 -6.70 5.35
C LEU A 73 0.72 -5.50 5.10
N LEU A 74 1.53 -5.13 6.08
CA LEU A 74 2.58 -4.13 5.94
C LEU A 74 3.80 -4.70 5.20
N VAL A 75 4.22 -4.02 4.14
CA VAL A 75 5.39 -4.39 3.35
C VAL A 75 6.35 -3.21 3.20
N ARG A 76 7.65 -3.49 3.35
CA ARG A 76 8.71 -2.52 3.06
C ARG A 76 9.03 -2.56 1.56
N VAL A 77 9.22 -1.38 0.98
CA VAL A 77 9.61 -1.20 -0.42
C VAL A 77 11.11 -1.02 -0.48
N CYS A 78 11.81 -1.99 -1.07
CA CYS A 78 13.25 -1.92 -1.32
C CYS A 78 13.49 -1.64 -2.79
N ARG A 79 14.13 -0.51 -3.11
CA ARG A 79 14.49 -0.15 -4.49
C ARG A 79 15.91 -0.64 -4.77
N GLY A 80 16.04 -1.55 -5.74
CA GLY A 80 17.34 -1.99 -6.24
C GLY A 80 17.99 -0.93 -7.14
N ALA A 81 19.32 -1.00 -7.30
CA ALA A 81 20.09 -0.13 -8.18
C ALA A 81 19.69 -0.26 -9.67
N ASP A 82 19.04 -1.38 -10.01
CA ASP A 82 18.47 -1.70 -11.32
C ASP A 82 17.07 -1.11 -11.54
N GLY A 83 16.56 -0.31 -10.59
CA GLY A 83 15.20 0.26 -10.65
C GLY A 83 14.09 -0.75 -10.36
N GLN A 84 14.44 -1.98 -9.93
CA GLN A 84 13.45 -2.97 -9.53
C GLN A 84 13.03 -2.74 -8.07
N CYS A 85 11.73 -2.46 -7.86
CA CYS A 85 11.15 -2.46 -6.52
C CYS A 85 10.88 -3.91 -6.08
N LYS A 86 11.46 -4.29 -4.94
CA LYS A 86 11.21 -5.54 -4.23
C LYS A 86 10.39 -5.24 -2.98
N TYR A 87 9.37 -6.04 -2.71
CA TYR A 87 8.61 -5.95 -1.47
C TYR A 87 9.16 -6.96 -0.48
N VAL A 88 9.52 -6.48 0.70
CA VAL A 88 9.95 -7.31 1.82
C VAL A 88 8.84 -7.26 2.86
N SER A 89 8.26 -8.42 3.16
CA SER A 89 7.33 -8.51 4.28
C SER A 89 8.08 -8.37 5.58
N LEU A 90 7.48 -7.63 6.50
CA LEU A 90 7.96 -7.57 7.87
C LEU A 90 7.52 -8.79 8.69
N LEU A 91 6.72 -9.72 8.12
CA LEU A 91 6.35 -10.97 8.77
C LEU A 91 7.55 -11.92 8.85
N THR A 92 7.73 -12.54 10.01
CA THR A 92 8.64 -13.68 10.16
C THR A 92 8.10 -14.86 9.36
N LYS A 93 8.95 -15.47 8.52
CA LYS A 93 8.61 -16.43 7.44
C LYS A 93 7.74 -17.62 7.85
N THR A 94 7.69 -17.96 9.12
CA THR A 94 7.01 -19.13 9.67
C THR A 94 5.51 -18.96 9.89
N GLN A 95 4.98 -17.74 9.84
CA GLN A 95 3.69 -17.48 10.50
C GLN A 95 2.48 -17.45 9.56
N ARG A 96 2.67 -17.15 8.26
CA ARG A 96 1.55 -17.04 7.29
C ARG A 96 1.94 -17.43 5.85
N PRO A 97 1.74 -18.70 5.44
CA PRO A 97 2.10 -19.17 4.11
C PRO A 97 1.31 -18.48 2.99
N GLU A 98 0.09 -18.01 3.26
CA GLU A 98 -0.77 -17.32 2.29
C GLU A 98 -0.14 -16.03 1.75
N PHE A 99 0.61 -15.32 2.58
CA PHE A 99 1.30 -14.10 2.16
C PHE A 99 2.66 -14.37 1.52
N THR A 100 3.30 -15.49 1.85
CA THR A 100 4.62 -15.86 1.31
C THR A 100 4.58 -16.01 -0.20
N GLU A 101 3.55 -16.68 -0.73
CA GLU A 101 3.42 -16.85 -2.17
C GLU A 101 3.04 -15.54 -2.89
N LEU A 102 2.22 -14.69 -2.25
CA LEU A 102 1.86 -13.37 -2.78
C LEU A 102 3.07 -12.44 -2.87
N LEU A 103 3.93 -12.42 -1.85
CA LEU A 103 5.17 -11.66 -1.85
C LEU A 103 6.13 -12.13 -2.95
N ARG A 104 6.26 -13.45 -3.12
CA ARG A 104 7.05 -14.03 -4.22
C ARG A 104 6.52 -13.57 -5.58
N LYS A 105 5.20 -13.63 -5.79
CA LYS A 105 4.54 -13.17 -7.03
C LYS A 105 4.76 -11.68 -7.28
N LEU A 106 4.79 -10.84 -6.25
CA LEU A 106 5.04 -9.41 -6.38
C LEU A 106 6.50 -9.07 -6.68
N SER A 107 7.44 -9.86 -6.15
CA SER A 107 8.86 -9.71 -6.49
C SER A 107 9.17 -10.19 -7.91
N THR A 108 8.42 -11.15 -8.46
CA THR A 108 8.66 -11.72 -9.79
C THR A 108 7.84 -11.06 -10.91
N ASN A 109 6.73 -10.39 -10.58
CA ASN A 109 5.80 -9.88 -11.57
C ASN A 109 5.59 -8.36 -11.49
N PRO A 110 6.26 -7.56 -12.35
CA PRO A 110 6.09 -6.11 -12.37
C PRO A 110 4.70 -5.63 -12.81
N LYS A 111 3.81 -6.53 -13.26
CA LYS A 111 2.47 -6.18 -13.77
C LYS A 111 1.44 -5.85 -12.67
N HIS A 112 1.67 -6.24 -11.41
CA HIS A 112 0.80 -5.84 -10.29
C HIS A 112 1.01 -4.36 -9.85
N ARG A 113 1.88 -3.62 -10.54
CA ARG A 113 2.18 -2.19 -10.29
C ARG A 113 1.03 -1.24 -10.60
N LEU A 114 -0.07 -1.71 -11.20
CA LEU A 114 -1.20 -0.91 -11.64
C LEU A 114 -2.44 -1.19 -10.79
N GLY A 115 -2.55 -0.46 -9.68
CA GLY A 115 -3.87 -0.10 -9.18
C GLY A 115 -4.64 0.54 -10.34
N ARG A 116 -5.80 -0.01 -10.68
CA ARG A 116 -6.72 0.53 -11.68
C ARG A 116 -7.07 1.99 -11.34
N ARG A 117 -6.34 2.94 -11.91
CA ARG A 117 -6.81 4.31 -12.16
C ARG A 117 -6.38 4.72 -13.56
N GLY A 118 -7.36 4.72 -14.44
CA GLY A 118 -7.23 5.12 -15.83
C GLY A 118 -8.60 5.08 -16.52
N ARG A 119 -9.63 5.65 -15.88
CA ARG A 119 -10.83 6.08 -16.60
C ARG A 119 -10.37 7.18 -17.55
N ARG A 120 -10.09 6.82 -18.81
CA ARG A 120 -9.81 7.79 -19.87
C ARG A 120 -11.05 8.67 -20.02
N GLN A 121 -11.00 9.90 -19.46
CA GLN A 121 -11.80 11.00 -19.97
C GLN A 121 -11.31 11.30 -21.39
N GLY A 122 -12.25 11.48 -22.31
CA GLY A 122 -12.11 11.18 -23.73
C GLY A 122 -11.49 12.27 -24.60
N PRO A 123 -11.61 12.17 -25.94
CA PRO A 123 -11.40 13.31 -26.81
C PRO A 123 -12.69 14.13 -26.90
N VAL A 124 -12.65 15.37 -26.42
CA VAL A 124 -13.67 16.40 -26.70
C VAL A 124 -13.58 16.74 -28.18
N LYS A 125 -14.62 16.44 -28.96
CA LYS A 125 -14.74 16.90 -30.34
C LYS A 125 -15.04 18.40 -30.36
N PRO A 126 -14.33 19.24 -31.14
CA PRO A 126 -14.70 20.63 -31.30
C PRO A 126 -15.98 20.73 -32.15
N ARG A 127 -16.94 21.54 -31.68
CA ARG A 127 -18.11 21.96 -32.46
C ARG A 127 -17.63 22.85 -33.61
N LYS A 128 -17.97 22.50 -34.86
CA LYS A 128 -17.87 23.41 -36.01
C LYS A 128 -19.22 24.12 -36.18
N LEU A 129 -19.16 25.44 -36.23
CA LEU A 129 -20.09 26.41 -36.82
C LEU A 129 -19.19 27.52 -37.39
N PRO A 130 -19.55 28.26 -38.45
CA PRO A 130 -20.86 28.42 -39.07
C PRO A 130 -21.06 27.62 -40.37
#